data_AF-A0A954ANV4-F1
#
_entry.id   AF-A0A954ANV4-F1
#
_cell.length_a   1.000
_cell.length_b   1.000
_cell.length_c   1.000
_cell.angle_alpha   90.00
_cell.angle_beta   90.00
_cell.angle_gamma   90.00
#
_symmetry.space_group_name_H-M   'P 1'
#
loop_
_entity.id
_entity.type
_entity.pdbx_description
1 polymer ?
#
loop_
_entity_poly.entity_id
_entity_poly.type
_entity_poly.pdbx_seq_one_letter_code
_entity_poly.pdbx_strand_id
1 'polypeptide(L)'
;MDPATRDQLVACLRREGLDGQLSVSGLERGARTIEVELSRPDPDLAARAALWPGVLQVVAKESVTPLASAAPDTVRVAPVRSTSPEITIGPDSFVWVAGPCAVEDPETLARAAQVVRSAGGVLFRAGAYKPRTSPYS
;
A
#
# COMPACT_ATOMS: atom_id res chain seq x y z
N MET A 1 -25.00 12.80 17.58
CA MET A 1 -23.92 12.41 18.52
C MET A 1 -23.52 13.65 19.30
N ASP A 2 -23.64 13.59 20.62
CA ASP A 2 -23.18 14.65 21.50
C ASP A 2 -21.63 14.67 21.55
N PRO A 3 -20.98 15.82 21.79
CA PRO A 3 -19.51 15.92 21.88
C PRO A 3 -18.86 14.96 22.88
N ALA A 4 -19.48 14.71 24.04
CA ALA A 4 -18.98 13.80 25.06
C ALA A 4 -18.99 12.35 24.58
N THR A 5 -20.05 11.90 23.88
CA THR A 5 -20.07 10.57 23.25
C THR A 5 -18.95 10.42 22.22
N ARG A 6 -18.69 11.45 21.41
CA ARG A 6 -17.58 11.44 20.45
C ARG A 6 -16.24 11.28 21.17
N ASP A 7 -15.98 12.10 22.19
CA ASP A 7 -14.72 12.09 22.91
C ASP A 7 -14.50 10.76 23.64
N GLN A 8 -15.58 10.16 24.17
CA GLN A 8 -15.56 8.83 24.76
C GLN A 8 -15.22 7.73 23.74
N LEU A 9 -15.78 7.79 22.53
CA LEU A 9 -15.46 6.85 21.46
C LEU A 9 -14.01 6.99 20.99
N VAL A 10 -13.53 8.22 20.81
CA VAL A 10 -12.13 8.49 20.47
C VAL A 10 -11.19 7.99 21.57
N ALA A 11 -11.55 8.14 22.85
CA ALA A 11 -10.77 7.60 23.96
C ALA A 11 -10.76 6.06 23.97
N CYS A 12 -11.88 5.41 23.65
CA CYS A 12 -11.93 3.95 23.47
C CYS A 12 -11.00 3.51 22.34
N LEU A 13 -11.08 4.15 21.17
CA LEU A 13 -10.23 3.84 20.01
C LEU A 13 -8.75 3.97 20.33
N ARG A 14 -8.37 5.03 21.07
CA ARG A 14 -6.98 5.21 21.55
C ARG A 14 -6.51 4.14 22.52
N ARG A 15 -7.38 3.72 23.44
CA ARG A 15 -7.05 2.63 24.39
C ARG A 15 -6.81 1.30 23.67
N GLU A 16 -7.45 1.10 22.53
CA GLU A 16 -7.26 -0.06 21.65
C GLU A 16 -6.05 0.07 20.72
N GLY A 17 -5.34 1.21 20.71
CA GLY A 17 -4.19 1.45 19.84
C GLY A 17 -4.54 1.68 18.37
N LEU A 18 -5.74 2.18 18.08
CA LEU A 18 -6.29 2.37 16.73
C LEU A 18 -6.12 3.80 16.20
N ASP A 19 -5.04 4.45 16.65
CA ASP A 19 -4.82 5.90 16.57
C ASP A 19 -4.49 6.39 15.16
N GLY A 20 -4.23 5.47 14.22
CA GLY A 20 -3.53 5.72 12.97
C GLY A 20 -4.22 6.69 12.04
N GLN A 21 -5.51 6.51 11.74
CA GLN A 21 -6.23 7.33 10.77
C GLN A 21 -7.71 7.38 11.13
N LEU A 22 -8.05 8.29 12.05
CA LEU A 22 -9.43 8.61 12.42
C LEU A 22 -9.95 9.71 11.51
N SER A 23 -10.94 9.40 10.68
CA SER A 23 -11.68 10.42 9.94
C SER A 23 -13.13 10.46 10.40
N VAL A 24 -13.63 11.65 10.74
CA VAL A 24 -15.03 11.85 11.14
C VAL A 24 -15.73 12.47 9.94
N SER A 25 -16.48 11.67 9.20
CA SER A 25 -17.26 12.08 8.04
C SER A 25 -18.73 12.26 8.41
N GLY A 26 -19.43 13.12 7.65
CA GLY A 26 -20.67 13.79 8.01
C GLY A 26 -21.93 12.92 8.18
N LEU A 27 -23.06 13.62 8.38
CA LEU A 27 -24.35 13.02 8.75
C LEU A 27 -25.03 12.29 7.60
N GLU A 28 -25.09 10.96 7.64
CA GLU A 28 -26.16 10.22 6.96
C GLU A 28 -27.30 9.92 7.95
N ARG A 29 -28.55 10.25 7.55
CA ARG A 29 -29.78 9.95 8.30
C ARG A 29 -29.84 10.46 9.76
N GLY A 30 -29.13 11.54 10.12
CA GLY A 30 -29.16 12.08 11.49
C GLY A 30 -28.07 11.53 12.43
N ALA A 31 -27.31 10.52 12.00
CA ALA A 31 -26.19 9.94 12.76
C ALA A 31 -24.84 10.49 12.26
N ARG A 32 -23.84 10.62 13.14
CA ARG A 32 -22.46 10.96 12.75
C ARG A 32 -21.66 9.68 12.57
N THR A 33 -20.87 9.59 11.50
CA THR A 33 -20.03 8.42 11.21
C THR A 33 -18.60 8.68 11.67
N ILE A 34 -17.97 7.67 12.26
CA ILE A 34 -16.54 7.67 12.56
C ILE A 34 -15.93 6.56 11.72
N GLU A 35 -15.05 6.92 10.80
CA GLU A 35 -14.27 5.99 10.01
C GLU A 35 -12.92 5.76 10.70
N VAL A 36 -12.59 4.49 10.88
CA VAL A 36 -11.35 4.04 11.50
C VAL A 36 -10.64 3.15 10.50
N GLU A 37 -9.47 3.59 10.05
CA GLU A 37 -8.60 2.77 9.21
C GLU A 37 -7.59 2.04 10.10
N LEU A 38 -7.51 0.72 9.90
CA LEU A 38 -6.70 -0.18 10.72
C LEU A 38 -5.46 -0.57 9.93
N SER A 39 -4.28 -0.40 10.51
CA SER A 39 -3.03 -0.87 9.91
C SER A 39 -2.94 -2.40 9.84
N ARG A 40 -3.77 -3.11 10.61
CA ARG A 40 -3.90 -4.57 10.57
C ARG A 40 -5.36 -4.98 10.77
N PRO A 41 -5.83 -6.04 10.09
CA PRO A 41 -7.17 -6.57 10.35
C PRO A 41 -7.27 -7.11 11.78
N ASP A 42 -8.25 -6.62 12.53
CA ASP A 42 -8.66 -7.16 13.82
C ASP A 42 -10.09 -7.73 13.67
N PRO A 43 -10.25 -9.07 13.65
CA PRO A 43 -11.55 -9.70 13.43
C PRO A 43 -12.53 -9.48 14.60
N ASP A 44 -12.03 -9.20 15.79
CA ASP A 44 -12.85 -9.06 17.01
C ASP A 44 -13.19 -7.60 17.30
N LEU A 45 -12.46 -6.65 16.73
CA LEU A 45 -12.70 -5.22 16.92
C LEU A 45 -14.14 -4.84 16.56
N ALA A 46 -14.68 -5.35 15.45
CA ALA A 46 -16.04 -5.03 15.05
C ALA A 46 -17.07 -5.49 16.09
N ALA A 47 -16.90 -6.68 16.66
CA ALA A 47 -17.78 -7.22 17.70
C ALA A 47 -17.67 -6.42 19.01
N ARG A 48 -16.46 -6.01 19.38
CA ARG A 48 -16.20 -5.23 20.60
C ARG A 48 -16.70 -3.79 20.47
N ALA A 49 -16.46 -3.15 19.33
CA ALA A 49 -16.90 -1.80 19.03
C ALA A 49 -18.44 -1.70 18.95
N ALA A 50 -19.12 -2.75 18.49
CA ALA A 50 -20.58 -2.80 18.50
C ALA A 50 -21.19 -2.73 19.92
N LEU A 51 -20.43 -3.05 20.96
CA LEU A 51 -20.85 -2.95 22.37
C LEU A 51 -20.53 -1.61 23.01
N TRP A 52 -19.84 -0.69 22.32
CA TRP A 52 -19.45 0.58 22.90
C TRP A 52 -20.65 1.53 23.02
N PRO A 53 -20.80 2.23 24.16
CA PRO A 53 -21.85 3.22 24.33
C PRO A 53 -21.82 4.27 23.21
N GLY A 54 -22.96 4.48 22.56
CA GLY A 54 -23.10 5.45 21.47
C GLY A 54 -22.72 4.94 20.08
N VAL A 55 -22.25 3.69 19.95
CA VAL A 55 -22.12 3.02 18.65
C VAL A 55 -23.48 2.44 18.26
N LEU A 56 -23.99 2.91 17.12
CA LEU A 56 -25.27 2.47 16.58
C LEU A 56 -25.09 1.27 15.62
N GLN A 57 -24.00 1.28 14.87
CA GLN A 57 -23.64 0.24 13.91
C GLN A 57 -22.13 0.29 13.64
N VAL A 58 -21.55 -0.88 13.39
CA VAL A 58 -20.20 -1.02 12.82
C VAL A 58 -20.34 -1.58 11.41
N VAL A 59 -19.67 -0.95 10.45
CA VAL A 59 -19.63 -1.41 9.06
C VAL A 59 -18.19 -1.69 8.70
N ALA A 60 -17.87 -2.93 8.37
CA ALA A 60 -16.60 -3.26 7.75
C ALA A 60 -16.61 -2.71 6.32
N LYS A 61 -15.67 -1.82 6.00
CA LYS A 61 -15.53 -1.32 4.64
C LYS A 61 -14.89 -2.42 3.79
N GLU A 62 -15.71 -3.04 2.96
CA GLU A 62 -15.19 -3.96 1.96
C GLU A 62 -14.42 -3.17 0.90
N SER A 63 -13.19 -3.58 0.63
CA SER A 63 -12.47 -3.11 -0.54
C SER A 63 -12.90 -3.93 -1.75
N VAL A 64 -13.09 -3.26 -2.88
CA VAL A 64 -13.28 -3.92 -4.19
C VAL A 64 -12.01 -4.70 -4.61
N THR A 65 -10.86 -4.39 -3.99
CA THR A 65 -9.56 -5.04 -4.20
C THR A 65 -8.95 -5.50 -2.87
N PRO A 66 -9.55 -6.47 -2.17
CA PRO A 66 -9.17 -6.81 -0.79
C PRO A 66 -7.72 -7.27 -0.66
N LEU A 67 -7.20 -8.02 -1.65
CA LEU A 67 -5.82 -8.46 -1.67
C LEU A 67 -4.82 -7.30 -1.84
N ALA A 68 -5.18 -6.30 -2.65
CA ALA A 68 -4.32 -5.13 -2.86
C ALA A 68 -4.37 -4.18 -1.65
N SER A 69 -5.54 -4.03 -1.02
CA SER A 69 -5.71 -3.18 0.17
C SER A 69 -5.07 -3.78 1.42
N ALA A 70 -4.94 -5.11 1.48
CA ALA A 70 -4.22 -5.80 2.55
C ALA A 70 -2.72 -6.00 2.23
N ALA A 71 -2.23 -5.54 1.07
CA ALA A 71 -0.82 -5.70 0.72
C ALA A 71 0.06 -4.83 1.64
N PRO A 72 1.25 -5.31 2.03
CA PRO A 72 2.15 -4.51 2.85
C PRO A 72 2.65 -3.29 2.06
N ASP A 73 2.80 -2.16 2.74
CA ASP A 73 3.39 -0.94 2.16
C ASP A 73 4.87 -1.12 1.80
N THR A 74 5.49 -2.20 2.27
CA THR A 74 6.88 -2.56 2.01
C THR A 74 6.97 -3.97 1.42
N VAL A 75 7.66 -4.08 0.28
CA VAL A 75 7.93 -5.33 -0.43
C VAL A 75 9.44 -5.61 -0.41
N ARG A 76 9.80 -6.85 -0.06
CA ARG A 76 11.18 -7.35 -0.16
C ARG A 76 11.32 -8.19 -1.43
N VAL A 77 12.25 -7.81 -2.29
CA VAL A 77 12.56 -8.50 -3.54
C VAL A 77 13.81 -9.34 -3.30
N ALA A 78 13.60 -10.65 -3.16
CA ALA A 78 14.68 -11.61 -3.02
C ALA A 78 15.49 -11.73 -4.33
N PRO A 79 16.81 -11.90 -4.25
CA PRO A 79 17.64 -12.05 -5.43
C PRO A 79 17.47 -13.43 -6.09
N VAL A 80 17.37 -13.46 -7.42
CA VAL A 80 17.26 -14.73 -8.19
C VAL A 80 18.57 -15.53 -8.17
N ARG A 81 19.71 -14.86 -7.96
CA ARG A 81 21.04 -15.46 -7.83
C ARG A 81 21.71 -14.90 -6.57
N SER A 82 22.44 -15.74 -5.84
CA SER A 82 23.02 -15.44 -4.51
C SER A 82 24.00 -14.24 -4.45
N THR A 83 24.40 -13.69 -5.60
CA THR A 83 25.36 -12.58 -5.71
C THR A 83 24.73 -11.19 -5.66
N SER A 84 23.39 -11.07 -5.76
CA SER A 84 22.70 -9.78 -5.64
C SER A 84 22.12 -9.61 -4.23
N PRO A 85 22.13 -8.40 -3.65
CA PRO A 85 21.49 -8.15 -2.36
C PRO A 85 19.96 -8.19 -2.50
N GLU A 86 19.27 -8.50 -1.41
CA GLU A 86 17.83 -8.27 -1.28
C GLU A 86 17.53 -6.77 -1.38
N ILE A 87 16.45 -6.41 -2.07
CA ILE A 87 16.01 -5.01 -2.25
C ILE A 87 14.72 -4.79 -1.47
N THR A 88 14.64 -3.71 -0.71
CA THR A 88 13.40 -3.28 -0.03
C THR A 88 12.78 -2.12 -0.80
N ILE A 89 11.48 -2.20 -1.12
CA ILE A 89 10.70 -1.17 -1.80
C ILE A 89 9.53 -0.79 -0.89
N GLY A 90 9.43 0.48 -0.48
CA GLY A 90 8.45 1.00 0.47
C GLY A 90 8.80 2.42 0.97
N PRO A 91 8.03 2.99 1.92
CA PRO A 91 8.15 4.37 2.38
C PRO A 91 9.55 4.79 2.85
N ASP A 92 10.29 3.87 3.47
CA ASP A 92 11.62 4.12 4.04
C ASP A 92 12.77 3.80 3.07
N SER A 93 12.47 3.59 1.79
CA SER A 93 13.44 3.20 0.78
C SER A 93 13.33 4.05 -0.47
N PHE A 94 14.48 4.39 -1.06
CA PHE A 94 14.53 5.03 -2.37
C PHE A 94 15.08 4.04 -3.39
N VAL A 95 14.21 3.56 -4.28
CA VAL A 95 14.56 2.63 -5.34
C VAL A 95 14.16 3.22 -6.68
N TRP A 96 15.08 3.24 -7.64
CA TRP A 96 14.82 3.66 -9.00
C TRP A 96 15.08 2.50 -9.97
N VAL A 97 14.32 2.50 -11.06
CA VAL A 97 14.40 1.49 -12.12
C VAL A 97 14.72 2.19 -13.43
N ALA A 98 15.78 1.77 -14.10
CA ALA A 98 16.15 2.31 -15.40
C ALA A 98 16.67 1.24 -16.35
N GLY A 99 16.78 1.64 -17.61
CA GLY A 99 17.21 0.79 -18.72
C GLY A 99 16.45 1.18 -19.99
N PRO A 100 16.78 0.56 -21.12
CA PRO A 100 16.25 0.96 -22.41
C PRO A 100 14.74 0.67 -22.52
N CYS A 101 14.10 1.35 -23.47
CA CYS A 101 12.69 1.14 -23.75
C CYS A 101 12.43 -0.30 -24.23
N ALA A 102 13.24 -0.77 -25.16
CA ALA A 102 13.20 -2.11 -25.74
C ALA A 102 14.59 -2.78 -25.66
N VAL A 103 14.61 -4.11 -25.66
CA VAL A 103 15.83 -4.86 -25.93
C VAL A 103 16.07 -4.85 -27.44
N GLU A 104 17.23 -4.33 -27.86
CA GLU A 104 17.61 -4.25 -29.28
C GLU A 104 18.71 -5.27 -29.60
N ASP A 105 19.79 -5.23 -28.85
CA ASP A 105 20.91 -6.17 -28.99
C ASP A 105 21.62 -6.43 -27.64
N PRO A 106 22.37 -7.54 -27.51
CA PRO A 106 23.03 -7.92 -26.27
C PRO A 106 24.10 -6.92 -25.78
N GLU A 107 24.85 -6.29 -26.69
CA GLU A 107 25.98 -5.42 -26.33
C GLU A 107 25.50 -4.10 -25.75
N THR A 108 24.54 -3.46 -26.43
CA THR A 108 23.89 -2.23 -25.97
C THR A 108 23.17 -2.47 -24.65
N LEU A 109 22.48 -3.61 -24.51
CA LEU A 109 21.80 -3.99 -23.28
C LEU A 109 22.79 -4.14 -22.11
N ALA A 110 23.90 -4.85 -22.33
CA ALA A 110 24.93 -5.05 -21.32
C ALA A 110 25.57 -3.71 -20.91
N ARG A 111 25.88 -2.83 -21.87
CA ARG A 111 26.42 -1.50 -21.60
C ARG A 111 25.44 -0.65 -20.78
N ALA A 112 24.16 -0.64 -21.15
CA ALA A 112 23.14 0.09 -20.40
C ALA A 112 23.01 -0.44 -18.96
N ALA A 113 23.04 -1.75 -18.76
CA ALA A 113 22.99 -2.35 -17.43
C ALA A 113 24.21 -1.96 -16.57
N GLN A 114 25.40 -1.91 -17.16
CA GLN A 114 26.62 -1.46 -16.48
C GLN A 114 26.51 0.01 -16.06
N VAL A 115 26.02 0.88 -16.93
CA VAL A 115 25.81 2.31 -16.62
C VAL A 115 24.83 2.47 -15.46
N VAL A 116 23.67 1.81 -15.52
CA VAL A 116 22.66 1.84 -14.44
C VAL A 116 23.26 1.35 -13.13
N ARG A 117 24.01 0.23 -13.16
CA ARG A 117 24.67 -0.31 -11.96
C ARG A 117 25.71 0.66 -11.38
N SER A 118 26.54 1.28 -12.22
CA SER A 118 27.55 2.26 -11.78
C SER A 118 26.94 3.53 -11.17
N ALA A 119 25.72 3.89 -11.59
CA ALA A 119 24.96 5.01 -11.03
C ALA A 119 24.21 4.64 -9.74
N GLY A 120 24.39 3.43 -9.20
CA GLY A 120 23.71 2.96 -7.99
C GLY A 120 22.34 2.33 -8.22
N GLY A 121 21.99 2.01 -9.47
CA GLY A 121 20.74 1.34 -9.81
C GLY A 121 20.74 -0.12 -9.36
N VAL A 122 19.68 -0.52 -8.65
CA VAL A 122 19.51 -1.87 -8.11
C VAL A 122 18.53 -2.72 -8.91
N LEU A 123 17.71 -2.08 -9.76
CA LEU A 123 16.78 -2.73 -10.67
C LEU A 123 17.01 -2.23 -12.10
N PHE A 124 16.92 -3.15 -13.06
CA PHE A 124 17.09 -2.86 -14.48
C PHE A 124 15.83 -3.26 -15.25
N ARG A 125 15.34 -2.39 -16.14
CA ARG A 125 14.21 -2.67 -17.02
C ARG A 125 14.62 -2.72 -18.49
N ALA A 126 14.03 -3.64 -19.24
CA ALA A 126 14.09 -3.63 -20.70
C ALA A 126 12.90 -4.42 -21.27
N GLY A 127 12.17 -3.85 -22.22
CA GLY A 127 11.01 -4.53 -22.81
C GLY A 127 11.43 -5.51 -23.91
N ALA A 128 11.19 -6.81 -23.72
CA ALA A 128 11.41 -7.82 -24.77
C ALA A 128 10.28 -7.87 -25.80
N TYR A 129 9.06 -7.54 -25.39
CA TYR A 129 7.87 -7.49 -26.25
C TYR A 129 7.31 -6.07 -26.26
N LYS A 130 7.01 -5.56 -27.46
CA LYS A 130 6.33 -4.27 -27.65
C LYS A 130 5.01 -4.52 -28.35
N PRO A 131 3.86 -4.11 -27.78
CA PRO A 131 2.57 -4.28 -28.44
C PRO A 131 2.50 -3.34 -29.64
N ARG A 132 2.63 -3.92 -30.83
CA ARG A 132 2.71 -3.18 -32.09
C ARG A 132 1.32 -2.89 -32.60
N THR A 133 0.98 -1.61 -32.74
CA THR A 133 -0.25 -1.19 -33.43
C THR A 133 -0.08 -1.18 -34.95
N SER A 134 1.17 -1.22 -35.45
CA SER A 134 1.50 -1.38 -36.86
C SER A 134 2.63 -2.40 -37.08
N PRO A 135 2.64 -3.13 -38.21
CA PRO A 135 3.65 -4.15 -38.50
C PRO A 135 5.06 -3.59 -38.76
N TYR A 136 5.22 -2.27 -38.93
CA TYR A 136 6.47 -1.63 -39.36
C TYR A 136 7.21 -0.79 -38.31
N SER A 137 6.60 -0.52 -37.16
CA SER A 137 7.27 0.17 -36.04
C SER A 137 8.36 -0.67 -35.39
#